data_AF-A0A7K4FYH6-F1
#
_entry.id   AF-A0A7K4FYH6-F1
#
_cell.length_a   1.000
_cell.length_b   1.000
_cell.length_c   1.000
_cell.angle_alpha   90.00
_cell.angle_beta   90.00
_cell.angle_gamma   90.00
#
_symmetry.space_group_name_H-M   'P 1'
#
loop_
_entity.id
_entity.type
_entity.pdbx_description
1 polymer ?
#
loop_
_entity_poly.entity_id
_entity_poly.type
_entity_poly.pdbx_seq_one_letter_code
_entity_poly.pdbx_strand_id
1 'polypeptide(L)'
;FLDETTVGLDIKTRRKIWEYIKKIHKEFEMTIFLTTHYMEEADQLCDRIGIIDRGKIQIIDSPENMKNAMGNEVISLTFENGNSDDFLSQLHQIDLIKKINQDNNKLTIFASKGTEVIPKIFQISSELQIKIISISLTQPTLDDVFISYTGHEIRDDDTGFNRKQEYAKMKRLRA
;
A
#
# COMPACT_ATOMS: atom_id res chain seq x y z
N PHE A 1 -3.58 -7.66 -27.13
CA PHE A 1 -4.73 -7.50 -26.23
C PHE A 1 -4.90 -8.81 -25.48
N LEU A 2 -4.99 -8.76 -24.15
CA LEU A 2 -5.09 -9.92 -23.26
C LEU A 2 -6.26 -9.66 -22.31
N ASP A 3 -7.22 -10.57 -22.24
CA ASP A 3 -8.41 -10.42 -21.40
C ASP A 3 -8.45 -11.53 -20.36
N GLU A 4 -8.26 -11.18 -19.08
CA GLU A 4 -8.40 -12.09 -17.94
C GLU A 4 -7.59 -13.39 -18.09
N THR A 5 -6.39 -13.27 -18.67
CA THR A 5 -5.63 -14.44 -19.16
C THR A 5 -5.11 -15.39 -18.08
N THR A 6 -5.12 -14.97 -16.81
CA THR A 6 -4.61 -15.77 -15.69
C THR A 6 -5.68 -16.25 -14.72
N VAL A 7 -6.95 -16.08 -15.09
CA VAL A 7 -8.11 -16.60 -14.34
C VAL A 7 -8.13 -18.12 -14.41
N GLY A 8 -8.37 -18.76 -13.26
CA GLY A 8 -8.43 -20.22 -13.14
C GLY A 8 -7.09 -20.95 -13.21
N LEU A 9 -5.98 -20.22 -13.32
CA LEU A 9 -4.64 -20.80 -13.28
C LEU A 9 -4.10 -20.88 -11.86
N ASP A 10 -3.29 -21.91 -11.59
CA ASP A 10 -2.54 -22.00 -10.34
C ASP A 10 -1.44 -20.91 -10.26
N ILE A 11 -0.98 -20.63 -9.03
CA ILE A 11 -0.01 -19.57 -8.73
C ILE A 11 1.28 -19.71 -9.57
N LYS A 12 1.77 -20.94 -9.80
CA LYS A 12 3.02 -21.14 -10.55
C LYS A 12 2.82 -20.84 -12.03
N THR A 13 1.73 -21.30 -12.61
CA THR A 13 1.42 -21.06 -14.03
C THR A 13 1.15 -19.58 -14.29
N ARG A 14 0.39 -18.92 -13.41
CA ARG A 14 0.18 -17.46 -13.45
C ARG A 14 1.48 -16.68 -13.49
N ARG A 15 2.40 -16.96 -12.55
CA ARG A 15 3.72 -16.30 -12.51
C ARG A 15 4.55 -16.53 -13.78
N LYS A 16 4.49 -17.74 -14.37
CA LYS A 16 5.18 -17.99 -15.65
C LYS A 16 4.62 -17.10 -16.77
N ILE A 17 3.29 -16.97 -16.86
CA ILE A 17 2.66 -16.11 -17.86
C ILE A 17 3.09 -14.66 -17.66
N TRP A 18 3.14 -14.17 -16.43
CA TRP A 18 3.60 -12.83 -16.13
C TRP A 18 5.02 -12.58 -16.62
N GLU A 19 5.94 -13.51 -16.38
CA GLU A 19 7.31 -13.43 -16.89
C GLU A 19 7.36 -13.42 -18.42
N TYR A 20 6.52 -14.21 -19.10
CA TYR A 20 6.42 -14.17 -20.56
C TYR A 20 5.91 -12.82 -21.07
N ILE A 21 4.87 -12.26 -20.46
CA ILE A 21 4.33 -10.94 -20.84
C ILE A 21 5.42 -9.87 -20.68
N LYS A 22 6.11 -9.85 -19.53
CA LYS A 22 7.24 -8.93 -19.28
C LYS A 22 8.36 -9.10 -20.30
N LYS A 23 8.71 -10.34 -20.62
CA LYS A 23 9.75 -10.66 -21.61
C LYS A 23 9.37 -10.15 -22.99
N ILE A 24 8.14 -10.42 -23.44
CA ILE A 24 7.69 -9.99 -24.76
C ILE A 24 7.68 -8.46 -24.87
N HIS A 25 7.17 -7.78 -23.84
CA HIS A 25 7.20 -6.32 -23.79
C HIS A 25 8.62 -5.76 -23.88
N LYS A 26 9.56 -6.30 -23.08
CA LYS A 26 10.94 -5.80 -23.02
C LYS A 26 11.79 -6.15 -24.25
N GLU A 27 11.67 -7.37 -24.77
CA GLU A 27 12.53 -7.84 -25.88
C GLU A 27 12.06 -7.36 -27.25
N PHE A 28 10.74 -7.21 -27.43
CA PHE A 28 10.17 -6.84 -28.73
C PHE A 28 9.55 -5.44 -28.74
N GLU A 29 9.72 -4.67 -27.66
CA GLU A 29 9.12 -3.34 -27.46
C GLU A 29 7.60 -3.33 -27.73
N MET A 30 6.94 -4.45 -27.44
CA MET A 30 5.54 -4.65 -27.79
C MET A 30 4.64 -3.91 -26.80
N THR A 31 3.69 -3.14 -27.31
CA THR A 31 2.62 -2.57 -26.47
C THR A 31 1.57 -3.63 -26.18
N ILE A 32 1.28 -3.85 -24.90
CA ILE A 32 0.33 -4.85 -24.44
C ILE A 32 -0.80 -4.13 -23.72
N PHE A 33 -2.03 -4.39 -24.16
CA PHE A 33 -3.24 -4.00 -23.44
C PHE A 33 -3.78 -5.21 -22.70
N LEU A 34 -3.93 -5.11 -21.38
CA LEU A 34 -4.36 -6.17 -20.48
C LEU A 34 -5.58 -5.69 -19.68
N THR A 35 -6.59 -6.55 -19.57
CA THR A 35 -7.69 -6.42 -18.61
C THR A 35 -7.57 -7.51 -17.56
N THR A 36 -7.72 -7.12 -16.29
CA THR A 36 -7.66 -8.02 -15.13
C THR A 36 -8.45 -7.44 -13.97
N HIS A 37 -9.07 -8.30 -13.17
CA HIS A 37 -9.62 -7.96 -11.87
C HIS A 37 -8.62 -8.20 -10.72
N TYR A 38 -7.46 -8.83 -10.99
CA TYR A 38 -6.43 -9.03 -10.00
C TYR A 38 -5.50 -7.81 -9.91
N MET A 39 -5.61 -7.07 -8.80
CA MET A 39 -4.78 -5.88 -8.57
C MET A 39 -3.28 -6.21 -8.51
N GLU A 40 -2.90 -7.39 -8.00
CA GLU A 40 -1.50 -7.85 -8.02
C GLU A 40 -0.96 -7.99 -9.45
N GLU A 41 -1.77 -8.49 -10.37
CA GLU A 41 -1.38 -8.64 -11.78
C GLU A 41 -1.14 -7.28 -12.43
N ALA A 42 -2.07 -6.35 -12.21
CA ALA A 42 -1.96 -4.99 -12.71
C ALA A 42 -0.71 -4.27 -12.14
N ASP A 43 -0.45 -4.39 -10.84
CA ASP A 43 0.72 -3.78 -10.19
C ASP A 43 2.04 -4.36 -10.73
N GLN A 44 2.05 -5.65 -11.08
CA GLN A 44 3.26 -6.34 -11.53
C GLN A 44 3.55 -6.18 -13.02
N LEU A 45 2.54 -6.01 -13.86
CA LEU A 45 2.67 -6.05 -15.32
C LEU A 45 2.54 -4.69 -16.01
N CYS A 46 1.81 -3.75 -15.42
CA CYS A 46 1.41 -2.53 -16.13
C CYS A 46 2.24 -1.32 -15.73
N ASP A 47 2.75 -0.58 -16.72
CA ASP A 47 3.34 0.74 -16.50
C ASP A 47 2.28 1.81 -16.16
N ARG A 48 1.06 1.60 -16.67
CA ARG A 48 -0.11 2.46 -16.47
C ARG A 48 -1.34 1.59 -16.27
N ILE A 49 -2.16 1.98 -15.31
CA ILE A 49 -3.41 1.28 -14.97
C ILE A 49 -4.56 2.25 -15.18
N GLY A 50 -5.66 1.76 -15.74
CA GLY A 50 -6.94 2.46 -15.77
C GLY A 50 -7.94 1.73 -14.88
N ILE A 51 -8.49 2.42 -13.88
CA ILE A 51 -9.59 1.86 -13.06
C ILE A 51 -10.90 2.23 -13.74
N ILE A 52 -11.68 1.20 -14.09
CA ILE A 52 -12.99 1.34 -14.74
C ILE A 52 -14.06 0.94 -13.73
N ASP A 53 -15.06 1.82 -13.54
CA ASP A 53 -16.27 1.53 -12.77
C ASP A 53 -17.49 2.05 -13.53
N ARG A 54 -18.56 1.24 -13.57
CA ARG A 54 -19.84 1.54 -14.26
C ARG A 54 -19.64 2.05 -15.71
N GLY A 55 -18.73 1.43 -16.45
CA GLY A 55 -18.45 1.76 -17.85
C GLY A 55 -17.71 3.09 -18.05
N LYS A 56 -17.16 3.69 -16.98
CA LYS A 56 -16.37 4.92 -17.04
C LYS A 56 -15.00 4.72 -16.42
N ILE A 57 -13.99 5.31 -17.04
CA ILE A 57 -12.65 5.39 -16.47
C ILE A 57 -12.68 6.40 -15.33
N GLN A 58 -12.38 5.95 -14.13
CA GLN A 58 -12.31 6.79 -12.93
C GLN A 58 -10.94 7.48 -12.80
N ILE A 59 -9.86 6.74 -13.10
CA ILE A 59 -8.49 7.24 -13.07
C ILE A 59 -7.61 6.44 -14.04
N ILE A 60 -6.61 7.11 -14.61
CA ILE A 60 -5.48 6.48 -15.31
C ILE A 60 -4.18 7.09 -14.80
N ASP A 61 -3.27 6.27 -14.29
CA ASP A 61 -1.95 6.70 -13.81
C ASP A 61 -1.01 5.49 -13.68
N SER A 62 0.23 5.71 -13.24
CA SER A 62 1.13 4.63 -12.84
C SER A 62 0.68 3.99 -11.52
N PRO A 63 0.93 2.68 -11.31
CA PRO A 63 0.60 2.02 -10.06
C PRO A 63 1.20 2.72 -8.83
N GLU A 64 2.43 3.21 -8.97
CA GLU A 64 3.16 3.91 -7.91
C GLU A 64 2.48 5.25 -7.57
N ASN A 65 2.14 6.06 -8.57
CA ASN A 65 1.45 7.34 -8.35
C ASN A 65 0.08 7.13 -7.70
N MET A 66 -0.67 6.12 -8.13
CA MET A 66 -1.95 5.78 -7.53
C MET A 66 -1.82 5.43 -6.04
N LYS A 67 -0.85 4.58 -5.68
CA LYS A 67 -0.57 4.20 -4.30
C LYS A 67 -0.10 5.41 -3.46
N ASN A 68 0.77 6.24 -4.02
CA ASN A 68 1.27 7.45 -3.35
C ASN A 68 0.17 8.49 -3.13
N ALA A 69 -0.77 8.65 -4.07
CA ALA A 69 -1.90 9.57 -3.95
C ALA A 69 -2.85 9.23 -2.79
N MET A 70 -2.87 7.98 -2.32
CA MET A 70 -3.60 7.61 -1.10
C MET A 70 -3.01 8.28 0.14
N GLY A 71 -1.71 8.59 0.16
CA GLY A 71 -1.05 9.38 1.19
C GLY A 71 -1.17 8.80 2.61
N ASN A 72 -1.33 7.48 2.72
CA ASN A 72 -1.65 6.76 3.95
C ASN A 72 -0.59 5.70 4.26
N GLU A 73 0.70 6.03 4.13
CA GLU A 73 1.74 5.11 4.58
C GLU A 73 1.74 5.03 6.11
N VAL A 74 1.81 3.80 6.63
CA VAL A 74 1.76 3.54 8.06
C VAL A 74 3.10 2.98 8.50
N ILE A 75 3.77 3.68 9.42
CA ILE A 75 4.98 3.21 10.07
C ILE A 75 4.58 2.70 11.46
N SER A 76 4.85 1.44 11.75
CA SER A 76 4.67 0.87 13.08
C SER A 76 6.03 0.63 13.73
N LEU A 77 6.21 1.13 14.93
CA LEU A 77 7.42 1.03 15.73
C LEU A 77 7.11 0.30 17.04
N THR A 78 8.02 -0.56 17.47
CA THR A 78 7.98 -1.16 18.82
C THR A 78 9.25 -0.83 19.58
N PHE A 79 9.11 -0.37 20.82
CA PHE A 79 10.22 0.03 21.69
C PHE A 79 10.44 -0.96 22.84
N GLU A 80 11.68 -1.03 23.32
CA GLU A 80 12.05 -1.91 24.44
C GLU A 80 11.52 -1.39 25.78
N ASN A 81 11.72 -0.11 26.10
CA ASN A 81 11.36 0.49 27.40
C ASN A 81 10.38 1.67 27.27
N GLY A 82 9.46 1.58 26.32
CA GLY A 82 8.56 2.69 25.99
C GLY A 82 9.24 3.80 25.17
N ASN A 83 8.45 4.79 24.78
CA ASN A 83 8.90 5.99 24.08
C ASN A 83 8.97 7.17 25.07
N SER A 84 9.95 8.05 24.89
CA SER A 84 10.03 9.31 25.66
C SER A 84 9.08 10.36 25.06
N ASP A 85 8.51 11.22 25.90
CA ASP A 85 7.68 12.36 25.44
C ASP A 85 8.47 13.31 24.53
N ASP A 86 9.79 13.42 24.74
CA ASP A 86 10.71 14.17 23.86
C ASP A 86 10.76 13.61 22.44
N PHE A 87 10.68 12.27 22.29
CA PHE A 87 10.66 11.61 20.98
C PHE A 87 9.37 11.94 20.22
N LEU A 88 8.23 11.90 20.91
CA LEU A 88 6.94 12.29 20.32
C LEU A 88 6.94 13.75 19.88
N SER A 89 7.47 14.63 20.72
CA SER A 89 7.57 16.07 20.45
C SER A 89 8.39 16.35 19.20
N GLN A 90 9.51 15.65 18.99
CA GLN A 90 10.31 15.79 17.77
C GLN A 90 9.63 15.20 16.53
N LEU A 91 8.89 14.09 16.66
CA LEU A 91 8.10 13.55 15.55
C LEU A 91 6.99 14.50 15.11
N HIS A 92 6.35 15.21 16.04
CA HIS A 92 5.34 16.22 15.70
C HIS A 92 5.90 17.39 14.88
N GLN A 93 7.22 17.63 14.88
CA GLN A 93 7.86 18.66 14.06
C GLN A 93 8.09 18.23 12.60
N ILE A 94 7.85 16.96 12.27
CA ILE A 94 8.03 16.45 10.90
C ILE A 94 6.74 16.71 10.10
N ASP A 95 6.78 17.67 9.17
CA ASP A 95 5.65 18.06 8.31
C ASP A 95 5.01 16.91 7.51
N LEU A 96 5.78 15.83 7.28
CA LEU A 96 5.31 14.65 6.54
C LEU A 96 4.43 13.71 7.38
N ILE A 97 4.38 13.89 8.70
CA ILE A 97 3.58 13.09 9.62
C ILE A 97 2.20 13.73 9.79
N LYS A 98 1.16 12.98 9.44
CA LYS A 98 -0.25 13.40 9.53
C LYS A 98 -0.87 13.09 10.89
N LYS A 99 -0.55 11.93 11.45
CA LYS A 99 -1.13 11.45 12.71
C LYS A 99 -0.15 10.52 13.40
N ILE A 100 -0.13 10.58 14.73
CA ILE A 100 0.64 9.68 15.58
C ILE A 100 -0.31 9.08 16.60
N ASN A 101 -0.34 7.75 16.70
CA ASN A 101 -1.08 7.00 17.71
C ASN A 101 -0.09 6.22 18.57
N GLN A 102 -0.13 6.45 19.88
CA GLN A 102 0.70 5.75 20.85
C GLN A 102 -0.15 4.73 21.61
N ASP A 103 0.37 3.51 21.73
CA ASP A 103 -0.24 2.44 22.52
C ASP A 103 0.87 1.69 23.27
N ASN A 104 1.10 2.08 24.54
CA ASN A 104 2.16 1.57 25.40
C ASN A 104 3.55 1.60 24.72
N ASN A 105 4.07 0.43 24.34
CA ASN A 105 5.38 0.28 23.68
C ASN A 105 5.30 0.32 22.15
N LYS A 106 4.11 0.51 21.58
CA LYS A 106 3.89 0.60 20.14
C LYS A 106 3.55 2.03 19.73
N LEU A 107 4.14 2.47 18.63
CA LEU A 107 3.85 3.76 18.02
C LEU A 107 3.47 3.54 16.56
N THR A 108 2.31 4.05 16.19
CA THR A 108 1.80 4.02 14.81
C THR A 108 1.81 5.43 14.25
N ILE A 109 2.60 5.65 13.21
CA ILE A 109 2.76 6.95 12.55
C ILE A 109 2.12 6.84 11.17
N PHE A 110 1.21 7.77 10.88
CA PHE A 110 0.63 7.94 9.56
C PHE A 110 1.41 9.04 8.86
N ALA A 111 2.07 8.70 7.76
CA ALA A 111 2.91 9.62 7.00
C ALA A 111 2.45 9.69 5.54
N SER A 112 2.65 10.86 4.92
CA SER A 112 2.44 11.03 3.48
C SER A 112 3.54 10.33 2.67
N LYS A 113 4.74 10.23 3.24
CA LYS A 113 5.94 9.61 2.66
C LYS A 113 6.75 8.93 3.75
N GLY A 114 6.31 7.77 4.18
CA GLY A 114 6.93 7.01 5.25
C GLY A 114 8.38 6.61 4.97
N THR A 115 8.74 6.32 3.72
CA THR A 115 10.13 6.05 3.31
C THR A 115 11.10 7.21 3.60
N GLU A 116 10.66 8.46 3.45
CA GLU A 116 11.45 9.66 3.80
C GLU A 116 11.47 9.94 5.31
N VAL A 117 10.46 9.47 6.04
CA VAL A 117 10.31 9.69 7.49
C VAL A 117 11.13 8.68 8.31
N ILE A 118 11.31 7.45 7.83
CA ILE A 118 12.07 6.40 8.53
C ILE A 118 13.50 6.82 8.91
N PRO A 119 14.32 7.37 8.00
CA PRO A 119 15.67 7.81 8.35
C PRO A 119 15.67 8.88 9.46
N LYS A 120 14.70 9.81 9.43
CA LYS A 120 14.54 10.85 10.46
C LYS A 120 14.18 10.24 11.82
N ILE A 121 13.25 9.26 11.83
CA ILE A 121 12.90 8.50 13.03
C ILE A 121 14.14 7.85 13.65
N PHE A 122 14.99 7.20 12.84
CA PHE A 122 16.21 6.57 13.33
C PHE A 122 17.21 7.58 13.89
N GLN A 123 17.40 8.71 13.22
CA GLN A 123 18.27 9.79 13.71
C GLN A 123 17.83 10.26 15.10
N ILE A 124 16.55 10.61 15.26
CA ILE A 124 15.98 11.09 16.52
C ILE A 124 16.10 10.01 17.62
N SER A 125 15.84 8.74 17.27
CA SER A 125 15.97 7.65 18.22
C SER A 125 17.40 7.47 18.73
N SER A 126 18.40 7.69 17.85
CA SER A 126 19.82 7.61 18.20
C SER A 126 20.25 8.76 19.11
N GLU A 127 19.77 9.97 18.86
CA GLU A 127 20.07 11.17 19.68
C GLU A 127 19.52 11.01 21.12
N LEU A 128 18.34 10.39 21.25
CA LEU A 128 17.67 10.16 22.54
C LEU A 128 18.03 8.80 23.19
N GLN A 129 18.96 8.04 22.61
CA GLN A 129 19.36 6.70 23.06
C GLN A 129 18.17 5.70 23.23
N ILE A 130 17.14 5.83 22.40
CA ILE A 130 15.96 4.99 22.40
C ILE A 130 16.21 3.75 21.53
N LYS A 131 15.97 2.56 22.09
CA LYS A 131 16.07 1.29 21.36
C LYS A 131 14.76 0.91 20.69
N ILE A 132 14.76 0.90 19.36
CA ILE A 132 13.69 0.36 18.53
C ILE A 132 13.93 -1.14 18.34
N ILE A 133 12.97 -1.96 18.75
CA ILE A 133 12.99 -3.43 18.55
C ILE A 133 12.60 -3.76 17.12
N SER A 134 11.54 -3.11 16.62
CA SER A 134 11.02 -3.36 15.28
C SER A 134 10.45 -2.10 14.66
N ILE A 135 10.62 -2.00 13.35
CA ILE A 135 9.99 -1.00 12.50
C ILE A 135 9.38 -1.71 11.30
N SER A 136 8.16 -1.35 10.92
CA SER A 136 7.52 -1.84 9.70
C SER A 136 6.84 -0.70 8.97
N LEU A 137 7.09 -0.62 7.65
CA LEU A 137 6.39 0.27 6.75
C LEU A 137 5.30 -0.52 6.03
N THR A 138 4.07 -0.04 6.11
CA THR A 138 2.95 -0.55 5.32
C THR A 138 2.53 0.53 4.33
N GLN A 139 2.64 0.21 3.04
CA GLN A 139 2.22 1.09 1.95
C GLN A 139 0.82 0.69 1.48
N PRO A 140 0.01 1.65 0.97
CA PRO A 140 -1.27 1.34 0.33
C PRO A 140 -1.10 0.39 -0.84
N THR A 141 -2.03 -0.55 -1.02
CA THR A 141 -2.04 -1.43 -2.19
C THR A 141 -2.94 -0.85 -3.29
N LEU A 142 -2.87 -1.43 -4.50
CA LEU A 142 -3.83 -1.09 -5.54
C LEU A 142 -5.27 -1.48 -5.18
N ASP A 143 -5.48 -2.44 -4.28
CA ASP A 143 -6.82 -2.72 -3.75
C ASP A 143 -7.37 -1.52 -2.96
N ASP A 144 -6.54 -0.89 -2.12
CA ASP A 144 -6.93 0.33 -1.39
C ASP A 144 -7.29 1.46 -2.36
N VAL A 145 -6.48 1.65 -3.40
CA VAL A 145 -6.73 2.60 -4.48
C VAL A 145 -8.07 2.28 -5.14
N PHE A 146 -8.30 1.04 -5.55
CA PHE A 146 -9.54 0.63 -6.19
C PHE A 146 -10.75 0.94 -5.31
N ILE A 147 -10.73 0.52 -4.04
CA ILE A 147 -11.82 0.76 -3.09
C ILE A 147 -12.09 2.27 -2.92
N SER A 148 -11.04 3.10 -2.93
CA SER A 148 -11.19 4.55 -2.80
C SER A 148 -11.95 5.18 -3.97
N TYR A 149 -11.76 4.67 -5.19
CA TYR A 149 -12.40 5.18 -6.41
C TYR A 149 -13.77 4.56 -6.69
N THR A 150 -14.00 3.31 -6.31
CA THR A 150 -15.24 2.59 -6.63
C THR A 150 -16.23 2.51 -5.46
N GLY A 151 -15.78 2.77 -4.22
CA GLY A 151 -16.62 2.74 -3.03
C GLY A 151 -17.11 1.33 -2.60
N HIS A 152 -16.66 0.27 -3.28
CA HIS A 152 -17.02 -1.12 -3.03
C HIS A 152 -15.77 -2.02 -3.19
N GLU A 153 -15.60 -3.02 -2.31
CA GLU A 153 -14.59 -4.07 -2.51
C GLU A 153 -14.98 -4.96 -3.69
N ILE A 154 -13.99 -5.38 -4.48
CA ILE A 154 -14.15 -6.44 -5.49
C ILE A 154 -14.65 -7.67 -4.73
N ARG A 155 -15.83 -8.17 -5.12
CA ARG A 155 -16.37 -9.42 -4.57
C ARG A 155 -15.58 -10.58 -5.15
N ASP A 156 -14.56 -11.02 -4.44
CA ASP A 156 -14.14 -12.42 -4.51
C ASP A 156 -15.01 -13.19 -3.52
N ASP A 157 -16.03 -13.87 -4.03
CA ASP A 157 -16.69 -14.94 -3.29
C ASP A 157 -15.62 -15.99 -2.95
N ASP A 158 -15.32 -16.17 -1.66
CA ASP A 158 -15.22 -17.46 -0.93
C ASP A 158 -14.22 -17.50 0.26
N THR A 159 -13.89 -16.37 0.91
CA THR A 159 -13.35 -16.42 2.28
C THR A 159 -14.08 -15.42 3.16
N GLY A 160 -14.61 -15.89 4.30
CA GLY A 160 -15.40 -15.12 5.27
C GLY A 160 -14.65 -13.99 6.00
N PHE A 161 -13.63 -13.40 5.37
CA PHE A 161 -12.86 -12.29 5.89
C PHE A 161 -13.44 -10.97 5.38
N ASN A 162 -14.35 -10.39 6.17
CA ASN A 162 -15.00 -9.13 5.85
C ASN A 162 -14.05 -7.95 6.10
N ARG A 163 -13.15 -7.66 5.15
CA ARG A 163 -12.23 -6.52 5.22
C ARG A 163 -12.95 -5.18 5.39
N LYS A 164 -14.21 -5.05 4.96
CA LYS A 164 -15.08 -3.90 5.26
C LYS A 164 -15.28 -3.65 6.76
N GLN A 165 -15.37 -4.69 7.60
CA GLN A 165 -15.47 -4.53 9.06
C GLN A 165 -14.13 -4.10 9.68
N GLU A 166 -13.01 -4.61 9.18
CA GLU A 166 -11.66 -4.19 9.58
C GLU A 166 -11.38 -2.76 9.14
N TYR A 167 -11.74 -2.37 7.90
CA TYR A 167 -11.61 -1.00 7.40
C TYR A 167 -12.54 -0.04 8.12
N ALA A 168 -13.75 -0.46 8.49
CA ALA A 168 -14.65 0.34 9.33
C ALA A 168 -14.15 0.47 10.77
N LYS A 169 -13.51 -0.58 11.33
CA LYS A 169 -12.77 -0.52 12.60
C LYS A 169 -11.60 0.46 12.50
N MET A 170 -10.80 0.38 11.43
CA MET A 170 -9.73 1.34 11.17
C MET A 170 -10.27 2.74 10.97
N LYS A 171 -11.42 2.92 10.32
CA LYS A 171 -12.08 4.24 10.17
C LYS A 171 -12.63 4.78 11.49
N ARG A 172 -13.06 3.92 12.41
CA ARG A 172 -13.41 4.29 13.79
C ARG A 172 -12.19 4.61 14.66
N LEU A 173 -11.04 4.01 14.39
CA LEU A 173 -9.72 4.40 14.96
C LEU A 173 -9.15 5.69 14.32
N ARG A 174 -9.69 6.09 13.15
CA ARG A 174 -9.37 7.36 12.46
C ARG A 174 -10.18 8.55 13.01
N ALA A 175 -11.34 8.32 13.63
CA ALA A 175 -12.14 9.34 14.33
C ALA A 175 -11.67 9.52 15.77
#